data_AF-A0A931SIQ5-F1
#
_entry.id   AF-A0A931SIQ5-F1
#
_cell.length_a   1.000
_cell.length_b   1.000
_cell.length_c   1.000
_cell.angle_alpha   90.00
_cell.angle_beta   90.00
_cell.angle_gamma   90.00
#
_symmetry.space_group_name_H-M   'P 1'
#
loop_
_entity.id
_entity.type
_entity.pdbx_description
1 polymer ?
#
loop_
_entity_poly.entity_id
_entity_poly.type
_entity_poly.pdbx_seq_one_letter_code
_entity_poly.pdbx_strand_id
1 'polypeptide(L)'
;MKIRILVVLAICGLLAGAATSNAQTVVHQDVKAVLQAAAKAMGVDTVKTITITGSGTTRAFGQAYAPPSFGGNAPDEDFPVLEMPSYTRVIDYDAKYSREELVRRQGNNPQRGGGGIPIQGDQRQIFVNSGNFAWNVNADNSIAAQPALAEQRAMEIILTPHGFIKAAREARDASAVTLMMSGNDPTIGKNAGPAGRKVTYVAFTTMNGKYRFGGAIDDQNLVERTFTYIGNPVMGDLLWQWDYTNYRDMAGIKFPGVLHAHWGDIRAEPHHGIEIRVANITLNTPIADKEAPAAVRSATVAPVRAEASQLAPGVWKIGGGSHHSIAVEFNDHITVIEAPQNEDRSMAVIREVQRVIPNKPIRYLVVTHHHFDHSGGVRTYVAHGATLVTHEANREFFDRHVLGHPVPRMIQPDILSTYYPRFAADRLPVFDTVEPPRNSRINPRAAAGRSKLVLSDGNQSIELYAVTGLNHTADMLIAYLPKDKILVNADLFSPPAAGAAAPMPNQSMTALRDNIARLRLDVARHVGIHGEIATHEQFMSIVGTAGQRGAPAGQRGGQRGNP
;
A
#
# COMPACT_ATOMS: atom_id res chain seq x y z
N MET A 1 -9.80 45.05 -61.42
CA MET A 1 -8.75 44.08 -61.77
C MET A 1 -8.80 42.95 -60.74
N LYS A 2 -9.35 41.79 -61.12
CA LYS A 2 -9.52 40.60 -60.27
C LYS A 2 -8.36 39.66 -60.55
N ILE A 3 -7.62 39.21 -59.53
CA ILE A 3 -6.62 38.15 -59.69
C ILE A 3 -7.11 36.92 -58.93
N ARG A 4 -7.21 35.84 -59.70
CA ARG A 4 -7.68 34.49 -59.36
C ARG A 4 -6.58 33.76 -58.60
N ILE A 5 -6.94 33.01 -57.55
CA ILE A 5 -6.12 31.89 -57.06
C ILE A 5 -6.98 30.63 -57.15
N LEU A 6 -6.42 29.66 -57.87
CA LEU A 6 -6.98 28.34 -58.17
C LEU A 6 -7.30 27.56 -56.89
N VAL A 7 -8.50 26.97 -56.85
CA VAL A 7 -8.85 25.88 -55.96
C VAL A 7 -8.36 24.58 -56.60
N VAL A 8 -7.41 23.89 -55.96
CA VAL A 8 -7.06 22.51 -56.28
C VAL A 8 -8.04 21.59 -55.55
N LEU A 9 -8.94 20.97 -56.31
CA LEU A 9 -9.81 19.88 -55.86
C LEU A 9 -8.94 18.61 -55.69
N ALA A 10 -8.59 18.29 -54.44
CA ALA A 10 -8.11 16.97 -54.08
C ALA A 10 -9.31 16.04 -53.88
N ILE A 11 -9.49 15.12 -54.82
CA ILE A 11 -10.40 13.97 -54.73
C ILE A 11 -9.83 13.03 -53.65
N CYS A 12 -10.41 13.05 -52.46
CA CYS A 12 -10.25 11.95 -51.50
C CYS A 12 -11.51 11.08 -51.56
N GLY A 13 -11.33 9.90 -52.15
CA GLY A 13 -12.37 8.90 -52.30
C GLY A 13 -13.01 8.51 -50.98
N LEU A 14 -14.33 8.31 -51.03
CA LEU A 14 -15.08 7.61 -50.01
C LEU A 14 -14.49 6.20 -49.82
N LEU A 15 -13.73 6.02 -48.74
CA LEU A 15 -13.74 4.75 -48.02
C LEU A 15 -14.75 4.90 -46.89
N ALA A 16 -16.01 4.56 -47.20
CA ALA A 16 -17.01 4.25 -46.19
C ALA A 16 -16.61 2.94 -45.50
N GLY A 17 -15.59 3.01 -44.65
CA GLY A 17 -15.38 2.00 -43.61
C GLY A 17 -16.54 2.15 -42.62
N ALA A 18 -17.45 1.18 -42.62
CA ALA A 18 -18.48 1.08 -41.59
C ALA A 18 -17.80 0.89 -40.23
N ALA A 19 -17.47 1.99 -39.56
CA ALA A 19 -17.35 2.00 -38.12
C ALA A 19 -18.76 1.81 -37.60
N THR A 20 -19.16 0.55 -37.38
CA THR A 20 -20.29 0.26 -36.50
C THR A 20 -19.91 0.81 -35.13
N SER A 21 -20.33 2.04 -34.85
CA SER A 21 -20.38 2.55 -33.50
C SER A 21 -21.32 1.62 -32.73
N ASN A 22 -20.76 0.69 -31.96
CA ASN A 22 -21.51 -0.02 -30.93
C ASN A 22 -21.87 1.01 -29.86
N ALA A 23 -22.87 1.83 -30.14
CA ALA A 23 -23.46 2.70 -29.14
C ALA A 23 -24.03 1.78 -28.05
N GLN A 24 -23.36 1.73 -26.90
CA GLN A 24 -23.92 1.06 -25.73
C GLN A 24 -25.21 1.79 -25.38
N THR A 25 -26.35 1.12 -25.51
CA THR A 25 -27.64 1.68 -25.10
C THR A 25 -27.62 1.89 -23.59
N VAL A 26 -27.61 3.15 -23.17
CA VAL A 26 -27.68 3.56 -21.77
C VAL A 26 -29.14 3.79 -21.40
N VAL A 27 -29.63 3.14 -20.34
CA VAL A 27 -30.98 3.36 -19.82
C VAL A 27 -30.89 3.85 -18.39
N HIS A 28 -31.36 5.08 -18.14
CA HIS A 28 -31.55 5.60 -16.78
C HIS A 28 -32.73 4.86 -16.13
N GLN A 29 -32.50 4.29 -14.95
CA GLN A 29 -33.52 3.55 -14.21
C GLN A 29 -34.05 4.36 -13.04
N ASP A 30 -35.28 4.05 -12.60
CA ASP A 30 -35.71 4.43 -11.26
C ASP A 30 -34.88 3.68 -10.23
N VAL A 31 -33.92 4.38 -9.62
CA VAL A 31 -33.02 3.82 -8.63
C VAL A 31 -33.76 3.18 -7.45
N LYS A 32 -34.95 3.68 -7.07
CA LYS A 32 -35.72 3.10 -5.97
C LYS A 32 -36.25 1.72 -6.34
N ALA A 33 -36.73 1.55 -7.57
CA ALA A 33 -37.18 0.25 -8.07
C ALA A 33 -36.01 -0.74 -8.17
N VAL A 34 -34.85 -0.31 -8.67
CA VAL A 34 -33.62 -1.12 -8.72
C VAL A 34 -33.21 -1.60 -7.33
N LEU A 35 -33.12 -0.68 -6.37
CA LEU A 35 -32.72 -0.99 -4.99
C LEU A 35 -33.76 -1.88 -4.29
N GLN A 36 -35.05 -1.71 -4.57
CA GLN A 36 -36.11 -2.57 -4.01
C GLN A 36 -36.04 -4.00 -4.58
N ALA A 37 -35.76 -4.14 -5.88
CA ALA A 37 -35.59 -5.44 -6.51
C ALA A 37 -34.37 -6.19 -5.94
N ALA A 38 -33.23 -5.49 -5.80
CA ALA A 38 -32.03 -6.04 -5.19
C ALA A 38 -32.24 -6.39 -3.71
N ALA A 39 -32.89 -5.50 -2.95
CA ALA A 39 -33.24 -5.75 -1.55
C ALA A 39 -34.08 -7.02 -1.38
N LYS A 40 -35.06 -7.23 -2.27
CA LYS A 40 -35.89 -8.44 -2.28
C LYS A 40 -35.10 -9.69 -2.65
N ALA A 41 -34.30 -9.64 -3.72
CA ALA A 41 -33.51 -10.78 -4.20
C ALA A 41 -32.48 -11.26 -3.16
N MET A 42 -31.89 -10.33 -2.42
CA MET A 42 -30.84 -10.61 -1.43
C MET A 42 -31.34 -10.70 0.02
N GLY A 43 -32.64 -10.53 0.25
CA GLY A 43 -33.23 -10.53 1.60
C GLY A 43 -32.74 -9.39 2.51
N VAL A 44 -32.41 -8.22 1.95
CA VAL A 44 -31.79 -7.10 2.71
C VAL A 44 -32.65 -6.60 3.87
N ASP A 45 -33.98 -6.63 3.71
CA ASP A 45 -34.92 -6.15 4.71
C ASP A 45 -35.01 -7.06 5.94
N THR A 46 -34.61 -8.33 5.82
CA THR A 46 -34.63 -9.29 6.94
C THR A 46 -33.32 -9.31 7.72
N VAL A 47 -32.27 -8.63 7.25
CA VAL A 47 -30.93 -8.64 7.86
C VAL A 47 -30.70 -7.37 8.68
N LYS A 48 -30.64 -7.51 10.01
CA LYS A 48 -30.18 -6.47 10.94
C LYS A 48 -28.74 -6.69 11.34
N THR A 49 -28.41 -7.92 11.71
CA THR A 49 -27.05 -8.37 12.00
C THR A 49 -26.66 -9.55 11.13
N ILE A 50 -25.37 -9.66 10.82
CA ILE A 50 -24.81 -10.80 10.11
C ILE A 50 -23.46 -11.18 10.74
N THR A 51 -23.27 -12.47 10.97
CA THR A 51 -21.98 -13.08 11.28
C THR A 51 -21.54 -13.89 10.08
N ILE A 52 -20.38 -13.60 9.52
CA ILE A 52 -19.78 -14.28 8.38
C ILE A 52 -18.60 -15.09 8.91
N THR A 53 -18.55 -16.38 8.61
CA THR A 53 -17.37 -17.22 8.88
C THR A 53 -16.78 -17.75 7.59
N GLY A 54 -15.46 -17.94 7.56
CA GLY A 54 -14.78 -18.44 6.37
C GLY A 54 -13.28 -18.58 6.55
N SER A 55 -12.61 -18.69 5.41
CA SER A 55 -11.15 -18.72 5.29
C SER A 55 -10.74 -18.14 3.93
N GLY A 56 -9.46 -17.90 3.69
CA GLY A 56 -9.00 -17.44 2.39
C GLY A 56 -7.58 -16.90 2.45
N THR A 57 -7.37 -15.70 1.92
CA THR A 57 -6.06 -15.05 1.89
C THR A 57 -6.17 -13.57 2.21
N THR A 58 -5.08 -13.01 2.72
CA THR A 58 -4.92 -11.56 2.91
C THR A 58 -3.57 -11.14 2.36
N ARG A 59 -3.37 -9.83 2.15
CA ARG A 59 -2.15 -9.30 1.56
C ARG A 59 -1.61 -8.09 2.31
N ALA A 60 -0.29 -7.92 2.27
CA ALA A 60 0.38 -6.77 2.86
C ALA A 60 0.40 -5.58 1.87
N PHE A 61 -0.61 -4.71 1.97
CA PHE A 61 -0.78 -3.54 1.10
C PHE A 61 0.47 -2.65 1.06
N GLY A 62 0.95 -2.31 -0.14
CA GLY A 62 2.10 -1.44 -0.35
C GLY A 62 3.47 -2.05 -0.03
N GLN A 63 3.55 -3.38 0.11
CA GLN A 63 4.74 -4.11 0.58
C GLN A 63 5.26 -5.15 -0.44
N ALA A 64 5.02 -4.92 -1.74
CA ALA A 64 5.44 -5.82 -2.82
C ALA A 64 6.96 -6.09 -2.79
N TYR A 65 7.40 -7.22 -3.32
CA TYR A 65 8.82 -7.54 -3.36
C TYR A 65 9.55 -6.77 -4.47
N ALA A 66 8.90 -6.59 -5.62
CA ALA A 66 9.38 -5.80 -6.73
C ALA A 66 8.49 -4.56 -6.92
N PRO A 67 9.07 -3.43 -7.38
CA PRO A 67 8.29 -2.23 -7.63
C PRO A 67 7.33 -2.47 -8.79
N PRO A 68 6.05 -2.07 -8.69
CA PRO A 68 5.07 -2.28 -9.75
C PRO A 68 5.52 -1.67 -11.08
N SER A 69 5.46 -2.44 -12.15
CA SER A 69 5.74 -1.96 -13.51
C SER A 69 4.44 -1.54 -14.21
N PHE A 70 4.51 -0.56 -15.11
CA PHE A 70 3.30 -0.07 -15.77
C PHE A 70 2.74 -1.11 -16.75
N GLY A 71 1.54 -1.63 -16.47
CA GLY A 71 0.90 -2.68 -17.27
C GLY A 71 1.50 -4.08 -17.07
N GLY A 72 2.43 -4.25 -16.12
CA GLY A 72 2.91 -5.54 -15.68
C GLY A 72 2.01 -6.15 -14.60
N ASN A 73 2.05 -7.48 -14.50
CA ASN A 73 1.32 -8.27 -13.50
C ASN A 73 2.21 -9.41 -12.98
N ALA A 74 3.52 -9.15 -12.79
CA ALA A 74 4.40 -10.17 -12.26
C ALA A 74 3.97 -10.52 -10.81
N PRO A 75 4.00 -11.79 -10.40
CA PRO A 75 3.59 -12.17 -9.03
C PRO A 75 4.37 -11.44 -7.93
N ASP A 76 5.63 -11.09 -8.21
CA ASP A 76 6.52 -10.37 -7.30
C ASP A 76 6.18 -8.86 -7.20
N GLU A 77 5.39 -8.32 -8.13
CA GLU A 77 4.89 -6.94 -8.15
C GLU A 77 3.52 -6.81 -7.45
N ASP A 78 2.84 -7.93 -7.16
CA ASP A 78 1.63 -7.92 -6.34
C ASP A 78 1.98 -7.95 -4.84
N PHE A 79 1.00 -7.62 -4.00
CA PHE A 79 1.21 -7.58 -2.56
C PHE A 79 1.41 -8.98 -1.98
N PRO A 80 2.34 -9.15 -1.01
CA PRO A 80 2.66 -10.45 -0.45
C PRO A 80 1.45 -11.15 0.15
N VAL A 81 1.26 -12.41 -0.20
CA VAL A 81 0.08 -13.21 0.17
C VAL A 81 0.33 -13.96 1.48
N LEU A 82 -0.66 -13.92 2.36
CA LEU A 82 -0.74 -14.73 3.58
C LEU A 82 -1.99 -15.60 3.54
N GLU A 83 -1.85 -16.84 4.03
CA GLU A 83 -3.00 -17.70 4.28
C GLU A 83 -3.85 -17.10 5.41
N MET A 84 -5.16 -17.18 5.28
CA MET A 84 -6.12 -16.79 6.30
C MET A 84 -6.96 -18.02 6.68
N PRO A 85 -6.44 -18.92 7.54
CA PRO A 85 -7.12 -20.17 7.88
C PRO A 85 -8.47 -19.98 8.58
N SER A 86 -8.67 -18.86 9.28
CA SER A 86 -9.94 -18.53 9.92
C SER A 86 -10.27 -17.05 9.79
N TYR A 87 -11.54 -16.79 9.49
CA TYR A 87 -12.14 -15.47 9.40
C TYR A 87 -13.51 -15.49 10.07
N THR A 88 -13.80 -14.48 10.87
CA THR A 88 -15.13 -14.22 11.43
C THR A 88 -15.39 -12.72 11.42
N ARG A 89 -16.45 -12.26 10.76
CA ARG A 89 -16.88 -10.87 10.80
C ARG A 89 -18.32 -10.75 11.25
N VAL A 90 -18.53 -10.01 12.32
CA VAL A 90 -19.84 -9.64 12.84
C VAL A 90 -20.14 -8.21 12.40
N ILE A 91 -21.36 -7.97 11.92
CA ILE A 91 -21.83 -6.65 11.50
C ILE A 91 -23.23 -6.43 12.08
N ASP A 92 -23.46 -5.24 12.63
CA ASP A 92 -24.77 -4.69 12.91
C ASP A 92 -24.95 -3.43 12.06
N TYR A 93 -25.88 -3.50 11.10
CA TYR A 93 -26.07 -2.41 10.15
C TYR A 93 -26.70 -1.18 10.79
N ASP A 94 -27.65 -1.37 11.72
CA ASP A 94 -28.37 -0.28 12.37
C ASP A 94 -27.44 0.47 13.32
N ALA A 95 -26.61 -0.26 14.06
CA ALA A 95 -25.64 0.32 15.00
C ALA A 95 -24.34 0.81 14.32
N LYS A 96 -24.17 0.58 13.01
CA LYS A 96 -22.91 0.83 12.27
C LYS A 96 -21.71 0.19 12.99
N TYR A 97 -21.90 -1.02 13.47
CA TYR A 97 -20.91 -1.78 14.23
C TYR A 97 -20.35 -2.91 13.38
N SER A 98 -19.04 -3.13 13.49
CA SER A 98 -18.40 -4.33 12.94
C SER A 98 -17.27 -4.80 13.85
N ARG A 99 -17.17 -6.12 14.02
CA ARG A 99 -16.02 -6.78 14.63
C ARG A 99 -15.52 -7.84 13.66
N GLU A 100 -14.36 -7.60 13.09
CA GLU A 100 -13.65 -8.53 12.21
C GLU A 100 -12.53 -9.18 12.99
N GLU A 101 -12.48 -10.51 12.92
CA GLU A 101 -11.44 -11.34 13.51
C GLU A 101 -10.90 -12.27 12.44
N LEU A 102 -9.58 -12.28 12.30
CA LEU A 102 -8.89 -13.14 11.34
C LEU A 102 -7.61 -13.70 11.94
N VAL A 103 -7.20 -14.86 11.45
CA VAL A 103 -5.87 -15.42 11.70
C VAL A 103 -5.11 -15.42 10.40
N ARG A 104 -3.86 -14.96 10.42
CA ARG A 104 -2.94 -15.01 9.28
C ARG A 104 -1.83 -16.00 9.55
N ARG A 105 -1.39 -16.68 8.49
CA ARG A 105 -0.28 -17.64 8.51
C ARG A 105 0.56 -17.47 7.24
N GLN A 106 1.88 -17.62 7.37
CA GLN A 106 2.78 -17.60 6.21
C GLN A 106 2.41 -18.71 5.21
N GLY A 107 2.23 -19.93 5.73
CA GLY A 107 1.87 -21.09 4.94
C GLY A 107 2.97 -21.47 3.96
N ASN A 108 2.57 -21.87 2.76
CA ASN A 108 3.50 -22.16 1.66
C ASN A 108 3.77 -20.94 0.75
N ASN A 109 3.27 -19.75 1.11
CA ASN A 109 3.49 -18.55 0.30
C ASN A 109 4.95 -18.11 0.35
N PRO A 110 5.47 -17.48 -0.72
CA PRO A 110 6.82 -16.94 -0.75
C PRO A 110 7.11 -16.06 0.48
N GLN A 111 8.27 -16.29 1.09
CA GLN A 111 8.76 -15.51 2.23
C GLN A 111 9.49 -14.26 1.73
N ARG A 112 8.78 -13.43 0.94
CA ARG A 112 9.30 -12.23 0.29
C ARG A 112 8.31 -11.07 0.35
N GLY A 113 8.83 -9.85 0.29
CA GLY A 113 8.09 -8.61 0.50
C GLY A 113 8.21 -8.08 1.92
N GLY A 114 7.59 -6.92 2.16
CA GLY A 114 7.55 -6.26 3.46
C GLY A 114 6.39 -6.70 4.34
N GLY A 115 5.90 -5.81 5.21
CA GLY A 115 4.71 -6.05 6.03
C GLY A 115 4.91 -7.07 7.15
N GLY A 116 6.16 -7.26 7.59
CA GLY A 116 6.53 -8.24 8.61
C GLY A 116 6.71 -9.66 8.10
N ILE A 117 6.87 -9.84 6.78
CA ILE A 117 7.08 -11.15 6.16
C ILE A 117 8.56 -11.58 6.23
N PRO A 118 8.84 -12.87 6.52
CA PRO A 118 7.88 -13.91 6.84
C PRO A 118 7.30 -13.78 8.26
N ILE A 119 5.98 -14.01 8.38
CA ILE A 119 5.36 -14.08 9.71
C ILE A 119 5.67 -15.41 10.39
N GLN A 120 5.88 -15.36 11.70
CA GLN A 120 6.17 -16.53 12.53
C GLN A 120 4.89 -17.02 13.22
N GLY A 121 4.54 -18.29 13.00
CA GLY A 121 3.33 -18.89 13.56
C GLY A 121 2.03 -18.23 13.09
N ASP A 122 0.96 -18.52 13.82
CA ASP A 122 -0.35 -17.94 13.57
C ASP A 122 -0.47 -16.57 14.27
N GLN A 123 -0.88 -15.57 13.51
CA GLN A 123 -1.13 -14.22 14.03
C GLN A 123 -2.62 -13.92 14.00
N ARG A 124 -3.22 -13.81 15.18
CA ARG A 124 -4.61 -13.38 15.34
C ARG A 124 -4.72 -11.86 15.35
N GLN A 125 -5.65 -11.32 14.59
CA GLN A 125 -5.97 -9.90 14.55
C GLN A 125 -7.46 -9.68 14.74
N ILE A 126 -7.82 -8.66 15.53
CA ILE A 126 -9.19 -8.21 15.69
C ILE A 126 -9.26 -6.71 15.41
N PHE A 127 -10.17 -6.35 14.50
CA PHE A 127 -10.48 -4.98 14.14
C PHE A 127 -11.93 -4.70 14.48
N VAL A 128 -12.17 -3.63 15.23
CA VAL A 128 -13.51 -3.22 15.64
C VAL A 128 -13.82 -1.81 15.16
N ASN A 129 -15.07 -1.60 14.77
CA ASN A 129 -15.69 -0.32 14.49
C ASN A 129 -17.04 -0.24 15.19
N SER A 130 -17.36 0.89 15.79
CA SER A 130 -18.67 1.19 16.36
C SER A 130 -19.01 2.66 16.12
N GLY A 131 -19.90 2.93 15.18
CA GLY A 131 -20.20 4.30 14.74
C GLY A 131 -18.93 4.99 14.22
N ASN A 132 -18.52 6.06 14.90
CA ASN A 132 -17.35 6.87 14.57
C ASN A 132 -16.08 6.47 15.35
N PHE A 133 -16.08 5.31 15.99
CA PHE A 133 -14.96 4.83 16.80
C PHE A 133 -14.40 3.54 16.23
N ALA A 134 -13.07 3.41 16.20
CA ALA A 134 -12.39 2.19 15.82
C ALA A 134 -11.27 1.85 16.81
N TRP A 135 -11.01 0.56 16.98
CA TRP A 135 -9.92 0.05 17.80
C TRP A 135 -9.48 -1.34 17.36
N ASN A 136 -8.28 -1.74 17.77
CA ASN A 136 -7.78 -3.10 17.65
C ASN A 136 -7.83 -3.78 19.01
N VAL A 137 -7.93 -5.10 18.99
CA VAL A 137 -7.70 -5.93 20.18
C VAL A 137 -6.45 -6.74 19.93
N ASN A 138 -5.42 -6.49 20.73
CA ASN A 138 -4.13 -7.16 20.65
C ASN A 138 -4.23 -8.61 21.13
N ALA A 139 -3.17 -9.40 20.91
CA ALA A 139 -3.14 -10.81 21.30
C ALA A 139 -3.29 -11.02 22.83
N ASP A 140 -2.86 -10.06 23.64
CA ASP A 140 -3.02 -10.01 25.10
C ASP A 140 -4.39 -9.45 25.55
N ASN A 141 -5.31 -9.23 24.60
CA ASN A 141 -6.61 -8.57 24.77
C ASN A 141 -6.54 -7.09 25.16
N SER A 142 -5.37 -6.45 25.13
CA SER A 142 -5.29 -5.00 25.30
C SER A 142 -5.94 -4.28 24.11
N ILE A 143 -6.57 -3.13 24.39
CA ILE A 143 -7.26 -2.32 23.39
C ILE A 143 -6.31 -1.22 22.89
N ALA A 144 -6.18 -1.12 21.57
CA ALA A 144 -5.47 -0.02 20.93
C ALA A 144 -6.45 0.83 20.11
N ALA A 145 -6.74 2.05 20.55
CA ALA A 145 -7.63 2.96 19.84
C ALA A 145 -7.06 3.33 18.46
N GLN A 146 -7.93 3.46 17.46
CA GLN A 146 -7.58 3.73 16.06
C GLN A 146 -8.46 4.87 15.48
N PRO A 147 -8.44 6.07 16.06
CA PRO A 147 -9.32 7.17 15.63
C PRO A 147 -9.13 7.55 14.15
N ALA A 148 -7.92 7.41 13.61
CA ALA A 148 -7.63 7.70 12.20
C ALA A 148 -8.25 6.67 11.22
N LEU A 149 -8.60 5.47 11.68
CA LEU A 149 -9.17 4.40 10.84
C LEU A 149 -10.71 4.30 10.97
N ALA A 150 -11.33 5.10 11.84
CA ALA A 150 -12.76 4.96 12.14
C ALA A 150 -13.64 5.22 10.91
N GLU A 151 -13.37 6.29 10.16
CA GLU A 151 -14.11 6.56 8.92
C GLU A 151 -13.92 5.42 7.91
N GLN A 152 -12.66 5.03 7.67
CA GLN A 152 -12.32 3.93 6.75
C GLN A 152 -13.05 2.62 7.10
N ARG A 153 -13.09 2.22 8.38
CA ARG A 153 -13.80 1.00 8.79
C ARG A 153 -15.31 1.12 8.73
N ALA A 154 -15.87 2.32 8.93
CA ALA A 154 -17.28 2.55 8.69
C ALA A 154 -17.64 2.33 7.21
N MET A 155 -16.75 2.71 6.28
CA MET A 155 -16.94 2.43 4.84
C MET A 155 -16.99 0.94 4.55
N GLU A 156 -16.19 0.11 5.23
CA GLU A 156 -16.20 -1.33 4.99
C GLU A 156 -17.56 -1.98 5.30
N ILE A 157 -18.34 -1.42 6.24
CA ILE A 157 -19.72 -1.86 6.50
C ILE A 157 -20.59 -1.57 5.28
N ILE A 158 -20.44 -0.38 4.69
CA ILE A 158 -21.15 0.06 3.48
C ILE A 158 -20.72 -0.75 2.26
N LEU A 159 -19.43 -1.10 2.15
CA LEU A 159 -18.86 -1.95 1.09
C LEU A 159 -19.18 -3.44 1.29
N THR A 160 -20.17 -3.81 2.10
CA THR A 160 -20.77 -5.15 2.04
C THR A 160 -21.96 -5.12 1.09
N PRO A 161 -22.36 -6.23 0.46
CA PRO A 161 -23.44 -6.18 -0.52
C PRO A 161 -24.77 -5.72 0.11
N HIS A 162 -25.07 -6.16 1.34
CA HIS A 162 -26.25 -5.72 2.08
C HIS A 162 -26.12 -4.29 2.61
N GLY A 163 -24.95 -3.91 3.12
CA GLY A 163 -24.67 -2.56 3.59
C GLY A 163 -24.78 -1.51 2.49
N PHE A 164 -24.36 -1.85 1.27
CA PHE A 164 -24.44 -0.98 0.10
C PHE A 164 -25.90 -0.65 -0.25
N ILE A 165 -26.77 -1.66 -0.32
CA ILE A 165 -28.20 -1.46 -0.61
C ILE A 165 -28.87 -0.64 0.49
N LYS A 166 -28.55 -0.90 1.76
CA LYS A 166 -29.08 -0.12 2.89
C LYS A 166 -28.66 1.35 2.79
N ALA A 167 -27.37 1.62 2.62
CA ALA A 167 -26.85 2.98 2.49
C ALA A 167 -27.39 3.71 1.24
N ALA A 168 -27.51 3.02 0.12
CA ALA A 168 -28.06 3.58 -1.12
C ALA A 168 -29.52 4.02 -0.98
N ARG A 169 -30.33 3.29 -0.19
CA ARG A 169 -31.74 3.62 0.06
C ARG A 169 -31.92 4.82 1.00
N GLU A 170 -30.93 5.08 1.85
CA GLU A 170 -30.90 6.27 2.72
C GLU A 170 -30.39 7.52 1.98
N ALA A 171 -29.57 7.33 0.95
CA ALA A 171 -28.98 8.42 0.20
C ALA A 171 -30.02 9.19 -0.63
N ARG A 172 -29.93 10.52 -0.58
CA ARG A 172 -30.87 11.42 -1.29
C ARG A 172 -30.51 11.60 -2.77
N ASP A 173 -29.25 11.35 -3.12
CA ASP A 173 -28.66 11.56 -4.44
C ASP A 173 -28.38 10.24 -5.18
N ALA A 174 -28.94 9.13 -4.69
CA ALA A 174 -28.78 7.83 -5.34
C ALA A 174 -29.27 7.89 -6.79
N SER A 175 -28.51 7.27 -7.68
CA SER A 175 -28.78 7.23 -9.12
C SER A 175 -28.45 5.85 -9.68
N ALA A 176 -29.14 5.45 -10.74
CA ALA A 176 -28.95 4.16 -11.40
C ALA A 176 -28.87 4.28 -12.92
N VAL A 177 -27.94 3.55 -13.52
CA VAL A 177 -27.74 3.46 -14.96
C VAL A 177 -27.54 1.99 -15.35
N THR A 178 -28.35 1.49 -16.27
CA THR A 178 -28.16 0.15 -16.84
C THR A 178 -27.34 0.22 -18.11
N LEU A 179 -26.31 -0.63 -18.18
CA LEU A 179 -25.44 -0.84 -19.33
C LEU A 179 -25.58 -2.27 -19.84
N MET A 180 -25.50 -2.42 -21.16
CA MET A 180 -25.37 -3.72 -21.83
C MET A 180 -23.88 -4.04 -21.96
N MET A 181 -23.43 -5.11 -21.29
CA MET A 181 -22.04 -5.55 -21.33
C MET A 181 -21.71 -6.17 -22.69
N SER A 182 -20.58 -5.80 -23.27
CA SER A 182 -20.12 -6.34 -24.57
C SER A 182 -19.45 -7.72 -24.46
N GLY A 183 -19.26 -8.23 -23.24
CA GLY A 183 -18.54 -9.48 -22.95
C GLY A 183 -17.02 -9.40 -23.15
N ASN A 184 -16.51 -8.26 -23.62
CA ASN A 184 -15.10 -8.00 -23.91
C ASN A 184 -14.69 -6.60 -23.41
N ASP A 185 -15.26 -6.16 -22.28
CA ASP A 185 -14.94 -4.86 -21.71
C ASP A 185 -13.48 -4.82 -21.20
N PRO A 186 -12.58 -4.04 -21.83
CA PRO A 186 -11.18 -4.00 -21.46
C PRO A 186 -10.95 -3.34 -20.08
N THR A 187 -11.95 -2.69 -19.49
CA THR A 187 -11.88 -2.06 -18.16
C THR A 187 -12.37 -2.97 -17.03
N ILE A 188 -13.22 -3.96 -17.33
CA ILE A 188 -13.76 -4.93 -16.36
C ILE A 188 -13.08 -6.30 -16.48
N GLY A 189 -12.35 -6.52 -17.59
CA GLY A 189 -11.58 -7.74 -17.85
C GLY A 189 -12.47 -8.95 -18.13
N LYS A 190 -11.90 -10.16 -18.01
CA LYS A 190 -12.61 -11.45 -18.22
C LYS A 190 -13.80 -11.67 -17.28
N ASN A 191 -14.00 -10.79 -16.30
CA ASN A 191 -15.08 -10.84 -15.32
C ASN A 191 -16.37 -10.13 -15.77
N ALA A 192 -16.39 -9.51 -16.96
CA ALA A 192 -17.58 -8.83 -17.50
C ALA A 192 -18.78 -9.77 -17.79
N GLY A 193 -18.58 -11.08 -17.66
CA GLY A 193 -19.60 -12.09 -17.96
C GLY A 193 -19.88 -12.20 -19.47
N PRO A 194 -20.89 -12.99 -19.86
CA PRO A 194 -21.24 -13.17 -21.27
C PRO A 194 -21.68 -11.86 -21.93
N ALA A 195 -21.37 -11.71 -23.22
CA ALA A 195 -21.84 -10.58 -24.02
C ALA A 195 -23.37 -10.49 -24.00
N GLY A 196 -23.90 -9.27 -23.92
CA GLY A 196 -25.33 -8.99 -23.85
C GLY A 196 -25.92 -9.00 -22.44
N ARG A 197 -25.12 -9.27 -21.40
CA ARG A 197 -25.60 -9.21 -20.01
C ARG A 197 -25.93 -7.77 -19.60
N LYS A 198 -27.03 -7.59 -18.86
CA LYS A 198 -27.42 -6.31 -18.27
C LYS A 198 -26.72 -6.13 -16.92
N VAL A 199 -26.11 -4.97 -16.72
CA VAL A 199 -25.56 -4.57 -15.43
C VAL A 199 -26.10 -3.19 -15.08
N THR A 200 -26.66 -3.05 -13.89
CA THR A 200 -27.15 -1.77 -13.38
C THR A 200 -26.16 -1.22 -12.37
N TYR A 201 -25.53 -0.11 -12.73
CA TYR A 201 -24.65 0.64 -11.85
C TYR A 201 -25.46 1.57 -10.97
N VAL A 202 -25.24 1.51 -9.66
CA VAL A 202 -25.81 2.43 -8.68
C VAL A 202 -24.69 3.25 -8.09
N ALA A 203 -24.90 4.56 -7.94
CA ALA A 203 -23.97 5.44 -7.26
C ALA A 203 -24.69 6.45 -6.38
N PHE A 204 -24.09 6.79 -5.25
CA PHE A 204 -24.64 7.73 -4.26
C PHE A 204 -23.51 8.35 -3.42
N THR A 205 -23.82 9.41 -2.68
CA THR A 205 -22.88 10.04 -1.74
C THR A 205 -23.38 9.83 -0.32
N THR A 206 -22.45 9.58 0.62
CA THR A 206 -22.77 9.42 2.04
C THR A 206 -21.64 9.97 2.90
N MET A 207 -21.70 9.75 4.22
CA MET A 207 -20.74 10.26 5.20
C MET A 207 -20.59 11.79 5.08
N ASN A 208 -21.71 12.49 5.23
CA ASN A 208 -21.83 13.94 5.13
C ASN A 208 -21.39 14.52 3.76
N GLY A 209 -21.59 13.77 2.68
CA GLY A 209 -21.25 14.22 1.34
C GLY A 209 -19.77 14.03 0.97
N LYS A 210 -18.97 13.43 1.86
CA LYS A 210 -17.51 13.33 1.70
C LYS A 210 -17.09 12.24 0.72
N TYR A 211 -17.82 11.12 0.68
CA TYR A 211 -17.43 9.95 -0.10
C TYR A 211 -18.53 9.50 -1.06
N ARG A 212 -18.12 9.27 -2.31
CA ARG A 212 -18.94 8.65 -3.34
C ARG A 212 -18.77 7.15 -3.31
N PHE A 213 -19.89 6.43 -3.27
CA PHE A 213 -19.94 4.98 -3.38
C PHE A 213 -20.57 4.59 -4.72
N GLY A 214 -20.08 3.49 -5.26
CA GLY A 214 -20.61 2.88 -6.48
C GLY A 214 -20.76 1.38 -6.31
N GLY A 215 -21.62 0.77 -7.10
CA GLY A 215 -21.77 -0.67 -7.14
C GLY A 215 -22.46 -1.14 -8.41
N ALA A 216 -22.26 -2.41 -8.75
CA ALA A 216 -22.87 -3.06 -9.89
C ALA A 216 -23.85 -4.12 -9.41
N ILE A 217 -25.05 -4.11 -10.00
CA ILE A 217 -26.13 -5.07 -9.75
C ILE A 217 -26.38 -5.83 -11.04
N ASP A 218 -26.34 -7.16 -10.98
CA ASP A 218 -26.54 -8.02 -12.14
C ASP A 218 -28.01 -8.16 -12.56
N ASP A 219 -28.26 -8.95 -13.61
CA ASP A 219 -29.60 -9.23 -14.14
C ASP A 219 -30.44 -10.13 -13.22
N GLN A 220 -29.84 -10.72 -12.19
CA GLN A 220 -30.50 -11.45 -11.11
C GLN A 220 -30.82 -10.54 -9.91
N ASN A 221 -30.50 -9.25 -10.00
CA ASN A 221 -30.58 -8.26 -8.93
C ASN A 221 -29.65 -8.55 -7.74
N LEU A 222 -28.52 -9.21 -7.99
CA LEU A 222 -27.50 -9.46 -7.00
C LEU A 222 -26.40 -8.40 -7.12
N VAL A 223 -25.94 -7.88 -5.98
CA VAL A 223 -24.80 -6.96 -5.96
C VAL A 223 -23.55 -7.75 -6.26
N GLU A 224 -22.92 -7.53 -7.41
CA GLU A 224 -21.69 -8.25 -7.78
C GLU A 224 -20.42 -7.46 -7.48
N ARG A 225 -20.55 -6.14 -7.29
CA ARG A 225 -19.44 -5.26 -6.98
C ARG A 225 -19.88 -4.07 -6.15
N THR A 226 -19.03 -3.65 -5.22
CA THR A 226 -19.09 -2.31 -4.61
C THR A 226 -17.71 -1.67 -4.66
N PHE A 227 -17.67 -0.35 -4.63
CA PHE A 227 -16.42 0.38 -4.55
C PHE A 227 -16.61 1.78 -3.98
N THR A 228 -15.51 2.33 -3.51
CA THR A 228 -15.35 3.76 -3.22
C THR A 228 -13.91 4.17 -3.54
N TYR A 229 -13.61 5.45 -3.35
CA TYR A 229 -12.26 5.98 -3.47
C TYR A 229 -11.80 6.49 -2.11
N ILE A 230 -10.54 6.23 -1.76
CA ILE A 230 -9.90 6.76 -0.55
C ILE A 230 -8.60 7.48 -0.92
N GLY A 231 -8.24 8.53 -0.18
CA GLY A 231 -6.96 9.20 -0.37
C GLY A 231 -5.80 8.28 0.01
N ASN A 232 -4.81 8.16 -0.87
CA ASN A 232 -3.58 7.42 -0.63
C ASN A 232 -2.37 8.29 -1.03
N PRO A 233 -1.35 8.44 -0.17
CA PRO A 233 -0.18 9.27 -0.47
C PRO A 233 0.60 8.82 -1.73
N VAL A 234 0.62 7.53 -2.02
CA VAL A 234 1.37 6.94 -3.14
C VAL A 234 0.51 6.80 -4.39
N MET A 235 -0.70 6.25 -4.26
CA MET A 235 -1.60 5.94 -5.40
C MET A 235 -2.61 7.05 -5.74
N GLY A 236 -2.72 8.11 -4.94
CA GLY A 236 -3.71 9.18 -5.13
C GLY A 236 -5.11 8.78 -4.65
N ASP A 237 -6.15 9.11 -5.42
CA ASP A 237 -7.52 8.63 -5.14
C ASP A 237 -7.60 7.13 -5.46
N LEU A 238 -7.23 6.31 -4.48
CA LEU A 238 -7.15 4.85 -4.54
C LEU A 238 -8.54 4.25 -4.69
N LEU A 239 -8.76 3.49 -5.77
CA LEU A 239 -9.96 2.66 -5.93
C LEU A 239 -9.93 1.51 -4.93
N TRP A 240 -10.92 1.48 -4.04
CA TRP A 240 -11.14 0.38 -3.12
C TRP A 240 -12.41 -0.36 -3.52
N GLN A 241 -12.22 -1.54 -4.11
CA GLN A 241 -13.28 -2.33 -4.73
C GLN A 241 -13.45 -3.66 -4.00
N TRP A 242 -14.69 -4.15 -3.97
CA TRP A 242 -15.07 -5.51 -3.58
C TRP A 242 -15.88 -6.17 -4.69
N ASP A 243 -15.51 -7.39 -5.06
CA ASP A 243 -16.22 -8.27 -5.96
C ASP A 243 -16.86 -9.43 -5.19
N TYR A 244 -18.08 -9.78 -5.56
CA TYR A 244 -18.88 -10.83 -4.90
C TYR A 244 -19.31 -11.88 -5.92
N THR A 245 -18.88 -13.12 -5.70
CA THR A 245 -19.14 -14.21 -6.64
C THR A 245 -19.66 -15.46 -5.92
N ASN A 246 -20.07 -16.45 -6.71
CA ASN A 246 -20.55 -17.74 -6.22
C ASN A 246 -21.73 -17.60 -5.24
N TYR A 247 -22.71 -16.76 -5.60
CA TYR A 247 -23.94 -16.58 -4.82
C TYR A 247 -24.67 -17.90 -4.60
N ARG A 248 -25.12 -18.13 -3.36
CA ARG A 248 -25.91 -19.29 -2.97
C ARG A 248 -26.87 -18.92 -1.83
N ASP A 249 -27.87 -19.76 -1.61
CA ASP A 249 -28.77 -19.60 -0.46
C ASP A 249 -28.02 -19.97 0.83
N MET A 250 -27.96 -19.04 1.78
CA MET A 250 -27.41 -19.27 3.12
C MET A 250 -28.30 -18.56 4.14
N ALA A 251 -28.66 -19.26 5.22
CA ALA A 251 -29.54 -18.72 6.27
C ALA A 251 -30.85 -18.07 5.75
N GLY A 252 -31.40 -18.57 4.63
CA GLY A 252 -32.65 -18.09 4.03
C GLY A 252 -32.52 -16.84 3.15
N ILE A 253 -31.30 -16.39 2.81
CA ILE A 253 -31.05 -15.28 1.89
C ILE A 253 -30.03 -15.65 0.81
N LYS A 254 -30.00 -14.91 -0.31
CA LYS A 254 -28.89 -14.98 -1.27
C LYS A 254 -27.68 -14.24 -0.73
N PHE A 255 -26.56 -14.95 -0.57
CA PHE A 255 -25.29 -14.37 -0.10
C PHE A 255 -24.12 -14.91 -0.94
N PRO A 256 -23.09 -14.07 -1.23
CA PRO A 256 -21.94 -14.52 -2.02
C PRO A 256 -21.10 -15.56 -1.27
N GLY A 257 -20.62 -16.56 -2.00
CA GLY A 257 -19.70 -17.58 -1.50
C GLY A 257 -18.24 -17.12 -1.48
N VAL A 258 -17.89 -16.08 -2.26
CA VAL A 258 -16.56 -15.49 -2.29
C VAL A 258 -16.68 -13.96 -2.24
N LEU A 259 -15.94 -13.34 -1.31
CA LEU A 259 -15.72 -11.90 -1.24
C LEU A 259 -14.27 -11.63 -1.62
N HIS A 260 -14.01 -10.76 -2.58
CA HIS A 260 -12.66 -10.47 -3.06
C HIS A 260 -12.45 -8.96 -3.15
N ALA A 261 -11.40 -8.42 -2.53
CA ALA A 261 -11.10 -7.00 -2.56
C ALA A 261 -9.94 -6.70 -3.51
N HIS A 262 -10.03 -5.57 -4.21
CA HIS A 262 -8.93 -4.96 -4.96
C HIS A 262 -8.57 -3.58 -4.35
N TRP A 263 -7.28 -3.27 -4.33
CA TRP A 263 -6.73 -2.01 -3.83
C TRP A 263 -5.85 -1.35 -4.89
N GLY A 264 -6.45 -0.58 -5.78
CA GLY A 264 -5.77 -0.01 -6.95
C GLY A 264 -6.73 0.09 -8.13
N ASP A 265 -6.44 0.98 -9.08
CA ASP A 265 -7.19 1.00 -10.33
C ASP A 265 -6.81 -0.23 -11.15
N ILE A 266 -7.76 -1.14 -11.39
CA ILE A 266 -7.55 -2.38 -12.14
C ILE A 266 -6.97 -2.17 -13.55
N ARG A 267 -7.07 -0.95 -14.11
CA ARG A 267 -6.55 -0.60 -15.44
C ARG A 267 -5.08 -0.21 -15.42
N ALA A 268 -4.56 0.23 -14.27
CA ALA A 268 -3.19 0.70 -14.12
C ALA A 268 -2.36 -0.26 -13.25
N GLU A 269 -2.95 -0.72 -12.14
CA GLU A 269 -2.31 -1.51 -11.08
C GLU A 269 -3.35 -2.40 -10.36
N PRO A 270 -3.73 -3.57 -10.93
CA PRO A 270 -4.71 -4.46 -10.32
C PRO A 270 -4.12 -5.23 -9.13
N HIS A 271 -3.90 -4.56 -8.00
CA HIS A 271 -3.46 -5.24 -6.80
C HIS A 271 -4.62 -5.93 -6.09
N HIS A 272 -4.39 -7.18 -5.73
CA HIS A 272 -5.34 -7.93 -4.94
C HIS A 272 -5.19 -7.52 -3.47
N GLY A 273 -6.29 -7.55 -2.73
CA GLY A 273 -6.34 -7.33 -1.30
C GLY A 273 -6.62 -8.64 -0.56
N ILE A 274 -7.78 -8.68 0.08
CA ILE A 274 -8.28 -9.84 0.83
C ILE A 274 -9.23 -10.70 -0.03
N GLU A 275 -9.16 -12.01 0.14
CA GLU A 275 -10.13 -12.96 -0.41
C GLU A 275 -10.71 -13.82 0.72
N ILE A 276 -12.04 -13.89 0.79
CA ILE A 276 -12.79 -14.67 1.77
C ILE A 276 -13.66 -15.68 1.04
N ARG A 277 -13.39 -16.96 1.23
CA ARG A 277 -14.31 -18.06 0.92
C ARG A 277 -15.25 -18.22 2.12
N VAL A 278 -16.50 -17.82 1.93
CA VAL A 278 -17.53 -17.86 2.96
C VAL A 278 -17.88 -19.32 3.23
N ALA A 279 -17.75 -19.74 4.48
CA ALA A 279 -18.18 -21.05 4.95
C ALA A 279 -19.66 -21.01 5.36
N ASN A 280 -20.03 -20.04 6.21
CA ASN A 280 -21.40 -19.90 6.70
C ASN A 280 -21.75 -18.44 7.01
N ILE A 281 -23.04 -18.15 7.08
CA ILE A 281 -23.55 -16.92 7.68
C ILE A 281 -24.59 -17.24 8.76
N THR A 282 -24.67 -16.39 9.78
CA THR A 282 -25.75 -16.40 10.76
C THR A 282 -26.37 -15.01 10.82
N LEU A 283 -27.69 -14.93 10.85
CA LEU A 283 -28.42 -13.68 10.78
C LEU A 283 -29.07 -13.34 12.12
N ASN A 284 -29.18 -12.05 12.40
CA ASN A 284 -30.01 -11.49 13.47
C ASN A 284 -29.70 -12.04 14.87
N THR A 285 -28.49 -12.56 15.09
CA THR A 285 -28.00 -12.89 16.43
C THR A 285 -27.78 -11.58 17.19
N PRO A 286 -28.32 -11.45 18.42
CA PRO A 286 -28.02 -10.32 19.28
C PRO A 286 -26.52 -10.20 19.52
N ILE A 287 -25.99 -8.98 19.40
CA ILE A 287 -24.59 -8.67 19.66
C ILE A 287 -24.53 -7.92 20.98
N ALA A 288 -23.84 -8.49 21.96
CA ALA A 288 -23.52 -7.81 23.21
C ALA A 288 -22.38 -6.79 23.00
N ASP A 289 -22.28 -5.81 23.89
CA ASP A 289 -21.11 -4.93 24.05
C ASP A 289 -20.64 -4.21 22.77
N LYS A 290 -21.55 -3.44 22.16
CA LYS A 290 -21.25 -2.60 20.98
C LYS A 290 -20.61 -1.27 21.35
N GLU A 291 -20.64 -0.87 22.62
CA GLU A 291 -20.16 0.44 23.04
C GLU A 291 -18.64 0.53 22.94
N ALA A 292 -18.15 1.64 22.39
CA ALA A 292 -16.71 1.90 22.36
C ALA A 292 -16.18 2.06 23.80
N PRO A 293 -15.10 1.34 24.18
CA PRO A 293 -14.46 1.49 25.47
C PRO A 293 -14.11 2.95 25.79
N ALA A 294 -14.09 3.33 27.08
CA ALA A 294 -13.83 4.71 27.48
C ALA A 294 -12.54 5.29 26.89
N ALA A 295 -11.46 4.50 26.87
CA ALA A 295 -10.17 4.89 26.28
C ALA A 295 -10.24 5.14 24.76
N VAL A 296 -11.16 4.47 24.05
CA VAL A 296 -11.38 4.67 22.62
C VAL A 296 -12.19 5.95 22.39
N ARG A 297 -13.20 6.21 23.22
CA ARG A 297 -14.04 7.42 23.10
C ARG A 297 -13.28 8.72 23.34
N SER A 298 -12.25 8.71 24.18
CA SER A 298 -11.40 9.87 24.45
C SER A 298 -10.18 9.99 23.53
N ALA A 299 -9.90 8.97 22.70
CA ALA A 299 -8.74 8.98 21.82
C ALA A 299 -8.94 9.94 20.63
N THR A 300 -7.95 10.76 20.36
CA THR A 300 -7.90 11.65 19.19
C THR A 300 -6.79 11.22 18.24
N VAL A 301 -6.88 11.61 16.97
CA VAL A 301 -5.76 11.46 16.03
C VAL A 301 -4.56 12.23 16.59
N ALA A 302 -3.41 11.55 16.70
CA ALA A 302 -2.20 12.19 17.20
C ALA A 302 -1.74 13.28 16.22
N PRO A 303 -1.35 14.47 16.71
CA PRO A 303 -0.83 15.51 15.84
C PRO A 303 0.49 15.03 15.20
N VAL A 304 0.71 15.43 13.95
CA VAL A 304 1.98 15.18 13.26
C VAL A 304 3.10 15.94 13.96
N ARG A 305 4.19 15.23 14.31
CA ARG A 305 5.39 15.82 14.94
C ARG A 305 6.63 15.52 14.12
N ALA A 306 7.57 16.46 14.11
CA ALA A 306 8.92 16.27 13.61
C ALA A 306 9.89 16.79 14.67
N GLU A 307 10.81 15.94 15.12
CA GLU A 307 11.71 16.25 16.23
C GLU A 307 13.15 15.95 15.81
N ALA A 308 13.99 16.97 15.72
CA ALA A 308 15.38 16.80 15.34
C ALA A 308 16.26 16.35 16.51
N SER A 309 17.10 15.34 16.27
CA SER A 309 18.15 14.86 17.17
C SER A 309 19.47 14.78 16.41
N GLN A 310 20.49 15.52 16.86
CA GLN A 310 21.79 15.53 16.19
C GLN A 310 22.52 14.21 16.45
N LEU A 311 22.96 13.55 15.37
CA LEU A 311 23.71 12.29 15.44
C LEU A 311 25.22 12.53 15.33
N ALA A 312 25.60 13.52 14.54
CA ALA A 312 26.96 14.00 14.32
C ALA A 312 26.89 15.44 13.80
N PRO A 313 28.01 16.20 13.76
CA PRO A 313 28.01 17.51 13.12
C PRO A 313 27.44 17.44 11.69
N GLY A 314 26.37 18.19 11.42
CA GLY A 314 25.67 18.18 10.13
C GLY A 314 24.77 16.96 9.84
N VAL A 315 24.60 16.01 10.77
CA VAL A 315 23.76 14.81 10.56
C VAL A 315 22.67 14.73 11.63
N TRP A 316 21.41 14.67 11.20
CA TRP A 316 20.25 14.76 12.09
C TRP A 316 19.24 13.64 11.82
N LYS A 317 18.76 12.98 12.88
CA LYS A 317 17.54 12.17 12.84
C LYS A 317 16.34 13.08 13.06
N ILE A 318 15.35 13.03 12.18
CA ILE A 318 14.07 13.74 12.32
C ILE A 318 13.00 12.70 12.69
N GLY A 319 12.76 12.59 14.01
CA GLY A 319 11.82 11.67 14.64
C GLY A 319 10.41 12.25 14.81
N GLY A 320 9.64 11.75 15.79
CA GLY A 320 8.29 12.22 16.09
C GLY A 320 7.14 11.33 15.56
N GLY A 321 7.44 10.08 15.22
CA GLY A 321 6.48 9.09 14.71
C GLY A 321 7.13 7.69 14.63
N SER A 322 6.45 6.72 14.03
CA SER A 322 6.99 5.36 13.82
C SER A 322 8.13 5.32 12.81
N HIS A 323 8.09 6.21 11.82
CA HIS A 323 9.07 6.35 10.74
C HIS A 323 9.87 7.65 10.88
N HIS A 324 11.12 7.62 10.45
CA HIS A 324 12.09 8.70 10.63
C HIS A 324 12.70 9.13 9.29
N SER A 325 13.14 10.38 9.20
CA SER A 325 13.97 10.85 8.09
C SER A 325 15.34 11.25 8.61
N ILE A 326 16.40 11.11 7.82
CA ILE A 326 17.74 11.55 8.18
C ILE A 326 18.14 12.74 7.30
N ALA A 327 18.47 13.88 7.91
CA ALA A 327 18.94 15.06 7.19
C ALA A 327 20.47 15.17 7.31
N VAL A 328 21.13 15.38 6.18
CA VAL A 328 22.58 15.52 6.07
C VAL A 328 22.90 16.85 5.42
N GLU A 329 23.62 17.68 6.15
CA GLU A 329 24.07 19.01 5.74
C GLU A 329 25.35 18.90 4.89
N PHE A 330 25.28 19.49 3.70
CA PHE A 330 26.43 19.78 2.85
C PHE A 330 26.69 21.29 2.85
N ASN A 331 27.76 21.74 2.20
CA ASN A 331 28.21 23.12 2.15
C ASN A 331 27.10 24.07 1.63
N ASP A 332 26.41 23.69 0.56
CA ASP A 332 25.43 24.53 -0.14
C ASP A 332 24.00 23.93 -0.20
N HIS A 333 23.78 22.73 0.36
CA HIS A 333 22.49 22.05 0.29
C HIS A 333 22.29 21.03 1.42
N ILE A 334 21.11 20.42 1.44
CA ILE A 334 20.73 19.33 2.34
C ILE A 334 20.33 18.11 1.50
N THR A 335 20.72 16.93 1.95
CA THR A 335 20.15 15.66 1.50
C THR A 335 19.26 15.11 2.60
N VAL A 336 18.02 14.75 2.28
CA VAL A 336 17.13 14.03 3.18
C VAL A 336 17.08 12.57 2.74
N ILE A 337 17.21 11.64 3.69
CA ILE A 337 17.05 10.21 3.48
C ILE A 337 15.71 9.80 4.09
N GLU A 338 14.85 9.27 3.23
CA GLU A 338 13.47 8.80 3.41
C GLU A 338 12.38 9.87 3.51
N ALA A 339 11.23 9.59 2.90
CA ALA A 339 10.04 10.45 2.89
C ALA A 339 8.79 9.69 3.34
N PRO A 340 8.73 9.26 4.61
CA PRO A 340 7.75 8.28 5.03
C PRO A 340 6.33 8.84 5.16
N GLN A 341 5.37 7.93 5.15
CA GLN A 341 3.95 8.14 5.44
C GLN A 341 3.18 9.02 4.43
N ASN A 342 3.29 10.34 4.51
CA ASN A 342 2.41 11.26 3.78
C ASN A 342 2.95 12.70 3.69
N GLU A 343 2.19 13.59 3.06
CA GLU A 343 2.53 15.01 2.93
C GLU A 343 2.62 15.73 4.28
N ASP A 344 1.64 15.59 5.18
CA ASP A 344 1.66 16.31 6.47
C ASP A 344 2.94 16.02 7.25
N ARG A 345 3.33 14.74 7.27
CA ARG A 345 4.60 14.27 7.81
C ARG A 345 5.79 14.93 7.11
N SER A 346 5.81 14.90 5.78
CA SER A 346 6.91 15.47 4.99
C SER A 346 7.06 16.97 5.17
N MET A 347 5.95 17.72 5.23
CA MET A 347 5.95 19.16 5.51
C MET A 347 6.41 19.47 6.93
N ALA A 348 6.10 18.63 7.91
CA ALA A 348 6.66 18.76 9.26
C ALA A 348 8.18 18.51 9.27
N VAL A 349 8.65 17.47 8.58
CA VAL A 349 10.09 17.17 8.45
C VAL A 349 10.83 18.30 7.74
N ILE A 350 10.34 18.79 6.59
CA ILE A 350 10.97 19.88 5.84
C ILE A 350 11.12 21.14 6.72
N ARG A 351 10.07 21.52 7.46
CA ARG A 351 10.12 22.66 8.38
C ARG A 351 11.15 22.46 9.49
N GLU A 352 11.18 21.28 10.08
CA GLU A 352 12.12 20.97 11.16
C GLU A 352 13.57 20.94 10.65
N VAL A 353 13.81 20.37 9.48
CA VAL A 353 15.11 20.39 8.79
C VAL A 353 15.57 21.81 8.52
N GLN A 354 14.71 22.67 7.98
CA GLN A 354 15.03 24.08 7.73
C GLN A 354 15.24 24.89 9.02
N ARG A 355 14.66 24.45 10.14
CA ARG A 355 14.90 25.06 11.46
C ARG A 355 16.30 24.74 11.97
N VAL A 356 16.76 23.49 11.86
CA VAL A 356 18.07 23.06 12.38
C VAL A 356 19.23 23.28 11.40
N ILE A 357 18.96 23.32 10.09
CA ILE A 357 19.91 23.62 9.03
C ILE A 357 19.34 24.77 8.17
N PRO A 358 19.40 26.03 8.64
CA PRO A 358 18.77 27.16 7.96
C PRO A 358 19.50 27.53 6.66
N ASN A 359 18.78 28.21 5.76
CA ASN A 359 19.28 28.83 4.53
C ASN A 359 19.85 27.89 3.46
N LYS A 360 19.71 26.56 3.61
CA LYS A 360 20.14 25.58 2.61
C LYS A 360 18.93 24.88 1.97
N PRO A 361 18.88 24.74 0.64
CA PRO A 361 17.81 24.00 -0.04
C PRO A 361 17.97 22.50 0.19
N ILE A 362 16.85 21.78 0.25
CA ILE A 362 16.84 20.32 0.14
C ILE A 362 17.00 19.99 -1.34
N ARG A 363 18.20 19.54 -1.73
CA ARG A 363 18.55 19.25 -3.13
C ARG A 363 18.29 17.80 -3.51
N TYR A 364 18.45 16.89 -2.57
CA TYR A 364 18.27 15.45 -2.79
C TYR A 364 17.31 14.86 -1.78
N LEU A 365 16.38 14.04 -2.27
CA LEU A 365 15.65 13.08 -1.47
C LEU A 365 16.15 11.68 -1.84
N VAL A 366 16.75 10.97 -0.89
CA VAL A 366 17.06 9.54 -1.02
C VAL A 366 15.87 8.72 -0.56
N VAL A 367 15.29 7.88 -1.41
CA VAL A 367 14.25 6.92 -1.02
C VAL A 367 14.85 5.54 -1.04
N THR A 368 14.87 4.88 0.13
CA THR A 368 15.62 3.63 0.28
C THR A 368 15.00 2.49 -0.51
N HIS A 369 13.68 2.42 -0.62
CA HIS A 369 12.94 1.43 -1.40
C HIS A 369 11.49 1.88 -1.66
N HIS A 370 10.76 1.15 -2.52
CA HIS A 370 9.45 1.59 -3.02
C HIS A 370 8.26 1.40 -2.05
N HIS A 371 8.43 0.74 -0.89
CA HIS A 371 7.31 0.46 0.01
C HIS A 371 6.57 1.74 0.42
N PHE A 372 5.26 1.62 0.61
CA PHE A 372 4.39 2.80 0.66
C PHE A 372 4.58 3.65 1.90
N ASP A 373 4.96 3.01 3.01
CA ASP A 373 5.26 3.68 4.26
C ASP A 373 6.59 4.44 4.24
N HIS A 374 7.44 4.17 3.23
CA HIS A 374 8.70 4.87 2.94
C HIS A 374 8.54 5.96 1.89
N SER A 375 7.65 5.75 0.91
CA SER A 375 7.55 6.59 -0.27
C SER A 375 6.38 7.58 -0.28
N GLY A 376 5.50 7.56 0.73
CA GLY A 376 4.28 8.40 0.75
C GLY A 376 4.52 9.91 0.67
N GLY A 377 5.71 10.40 1.01
CA GLY A 377 6.10 11.81 0.93
C GLY A 377 6.83 12.23 -0.33
N VAL A 378 7.14 11.31 -1.26
CA VAL A 378 7.99 11.58 -2.44
C VAL A 378 7.51 12.79 -3.24
N ARG A 379 6.20 12.88 -3.48
CA ARG A 379 5.59 13.97 -4.25
C ARG A 379 5.82 15.34 -3.61
N THR A 380 5.75 15.42 -2.29
CA THR A 380 6.01 16.66 -1.54
C THR A 380 7.44 17.14 -1.79
N TYR A 381 8.44 16.29 -1.64
CA TYR A 381 9.84 16.70 -1.86
C TYR A 381 10.15 17.06 -3.32
N VAL A 382 9.59 16.32 -4.27
CA VAL A 382 9.76 16.64 -5.70
C VAL A 382 9.13 18.00 -6.04
N ALA A 383 7.96 18.32 -5.47
CA ALA A 383 7.36 19.65 -5.61
C ALA A 383 8.22 20.78 -5.02
N HIS A 384 9.04 20.46 -4.01
CA HIS A 384 10.04 21.36 -3.44
C HIS A 384 11.35 21.41 -4.24
N GLY A 385 11.43 20.73 -5.39
CA GLY A 385 12.56 20.78 -6.31
C GLY A 385 13.69 19.79 -6.00
N ALA A 386 13.46 18.81 -5.12
CA ALA A 386 14.46 17.81 -4.82
C ALA A 386 14.63 16.82 -5.99
N THR A 387 15.89 16.49 -6.30
CA THR A 387 16.25 15.33 -7.13
C THR A 387 15.97 14.05 -6.35
N LEU A 388 15.25 13.12 -6.95
CA LEU A 388 14.93 11.83 -6.36
C LEU A 388 16.10 10.86 -6.58
N VAL A 389 16.66 10.36 -5.48
CA VAL A 389 17.78 9.42 -5.46
C VAL A 389 17.28 8.07 -4.98
N THR A 390 17.38 7.03 -5.79
CA THR A 390 16.83 5.71 -5.45
C THR A 390 17.47 4.60 -6.28
N HIS A 391 17.06 3.35 -6.08
CA HIS A 391 17.51 2.23 -6.91
C HIS A 391 16.88 2.31 -8.31
N GLU A 392 17.62 1.92 -9.36
CA GLU A 392 17.17 2.04 -10.76
C GLU A 392 15.84 1.31 -11.02
N ALA A 393 15.60 0.17 -10.36
CA ALA A 393 14.33 -0.56 -10.50
C ALA A 393 13.10 0.26 -10.05
N ASN A 394 13.28 1.27 -9.18
CA ASN A 394 12.18 2.12 -8.71
C ASN A 394 11.85 3.25 -9.69
N ARG A 395 12.68 3.49 -10.70
CA ARG A 395 12.56 4.67 -11.57
C ARG A 395 11.21 4.70 -12.25
N GLU A 396 10.80 3.61 -12.89
CA GLU A 396 9.52 3.55 -13.59
C GLU A 396 8.35 3.73 -12.62
N PHE A 397 8.40 3.06 -11.47
CA PHE A 397 7.36 3.17 -10.43
C PHE A 397 7.17 4.62 -9.98
N PHE A 398 8.25 5.31 -9.60
CA PHE A 398 8.11 6.70 -9.16
C PHE A 398 7.73 7.65 -10.30
N ASP A 399 8.30 7.48 -11.49
CA ASP A 399 8.03 8.36 -12.64
C ASP A 399 6.57 8.22 -13.12
N ARG A 400 6.08 6.98 -13.30
CA ARG A 400 4.76 6.72 -13.89
C ARG A 400 3.64 6.55 -12.88
N HIS A 401 3.90 5.92 -11.73
CA HIS A 401 2.86 5.54 -10.78
C HIS A 401 2.73 6.47 -9.57
N VAL A 402 3.78 7.23 -9.24
CA VAL A 402 3.72 8.18 -8.11
C VAL A 402 3.67 9.63 -8.59
N LEU A 403 4.54 10.02 -9.51
CA LEU A 403 4.67 11.40 -9.98
C LEU A 403 3.77 11.69 -11.19
N GLY A 404 3.81 10.81 -12.18
CA GLY A 404 3.09 10.95 -13.45
C GLY A 404 1.70 10.29 -13.49
N HIS A 405 1.26 9.65 -12.39
CA HIS A 405 0.04 8.85 -12.41
C HIS A 405 -1.19 9.71 -12.73
N PRO A 406 -2.02 9.36 -13.73
CA PRO A 406 -3.18 10.14 -14.13
C PRO A 406 -4.36 10.06 -13.15
N VAL A 407 -4.21 9.41 -12.00
CA VAL A 407 -5.32 9.26 -11.04
C VAL A 407 -5.49 10.57 -10.29
N PRO A 408 -6.72 11.09 -10.17
CA PRO A 408 -6.99 12.31 -9.43
C PRO A 408 -6.49 12.22 -7.99
N ARG A 409 -6.22 13.38 -7.37
CA ARG A 409 -5.89 13.50 -5.95
C ARG A 409 -6.81 14.52 -5.32
N MET A 410 -8.10 14.27 -5.40
CA MET A 410 -9.14 15.21 -4.98
C MET A 410 -9.61 14.93 -3.55
N ILE A 411 -9.45 13.70 -3.06
CA ILE A 411 -9.87 13.31 -1.70
C ILE A 411 -8.85 13.81 -0.67
N GLN A 412 -7.57 13.66 -0.98
CA GLN A 412 -6.45 14.15 -0.17
C GLN A 412 -5.40 14.78 -1.10
N PRO A 413 -5.63 16.03 -1.56
CA PRO A 413 -4.69 16.72 -2.44
C PRO A 413 -3.36 16.96 -1.75
N ASP A 414 -2.29 16.96 -2.53
CA ASP A 414 -0.94 17.33 -2.09
C ASP A 414 -0.46 18.63 -2.75
N ILE A 415 0.67 19.16 -2.30
CA ILE A 415 1.28 20.37 -2.84
C ILE A 415 1.58 20.23 -4.35
N LEU A 416 1.97 19.02 -4.79
CA LEU A 416 2.25 18.73 -6.19
C LEU A 416 0.96 18.78 -7.03
N SER A 417 -0.16 18.26 -6.52
CA SER A 417 -1.47 18.34 -7.20
C SER A 417 -2.08 19.75 -7.18
N THR A 418 -1.77 20.56 -6.16
CA THR A 418 -2.37 21.88 -5.96
C THR A 418 -1.63 23.00 -6.69
N TYR A 419 -0.31 23.07 -6.56
CA TYR A 419 0.49 24.20 -7.06
C TYR A 419 1.33 23.86 -8.28
N TYR A 420 1.48 22.57 -8.60
CA TYR A 420 2.52 22.10 -9.48
C TYR A 420 2.08 21.07 -10.56
N PRO A 421 0.87 21.13 -11.15
CA PRO A 421 0.45 20.11 -12.12
C PRO A 421 1.11 20.25 -13.51
N ARG A 422 2.10 21.14 -13.68
CA ARG A 422 2.83 21.29 -14.95
C ARG A 422 4.31 21.09 -14.70
N PHE A 423 4.79 19.89 -14.99
CA PHE A 423 6.14 19.73 -15.48
C PHE A 423 6.25 20.57 -16.77
N ALA A 424 6.61 21.84 -16.64
CA ALA A 424 7.15 22.57 -17.77
C ALA A 424 8.38 21.80 -18.27
N ALA A 425 8.71 21.90 -19.57
CA ALA A 425 9.76 21.09 -20.19
C ALA A 425 11.14 21.19 -19.48
N ASP A 426 11.36 22.24 -18.67
CA ASP A 426 12.55 22.52 -17.88
C ASP A 426 12.47 22.05 -16.40
N ARG A 427 11.35 21.44 -15.96
CA ARG A 427 11.11 21.06 -14.55
C ARG A 427 10.55 19.65 -14.36
N LEU A 428 10.87 18.73 -15.26
CA LEU A 428 10.59 17.30 -15.08
C LEU A 428 11.27 16.76 -13.82
N PRO A 429 10.72 15.72 -13.15
CA PRO A 429 11.40 15.08 -12.04
C PRO A 429 12.77 14.58 -12.47
N VAL A 430 13.78 14.93 -11.69
CA VAL A 430 15.16 14.48 -11.92
C VAL A 430 15.42 13.25 -11.04
N PHE A 431 15.97 12.22 -11.66
CA PHE A 431 16.34 10.97 -11.01
C PHE A 431 17.86 10.78 -11.06
N ASP A 432 18.46 10.41 -9.93
CA ASP A 432 19.84 9.92 -9.86
C ASP A 432 19.82 8.52 -9.23
N THR A 433 20.16 7.49 -10.01
CA THR A 433 19.86 6.11 -9.65
C THR A 433 21.11 5.29 -9.34
N VAL A 434 20.94 4.33 -8.42
CA VAL A 434 21.93 3.30 -8.12
C VAL A 434 21.55 2.02 -8.87
N GLU A 435 22.48 1.48 -9.64
CA GLU A 435 22.28 0.21 -10.35
C GLU A 435 22.75 -0.99 -9.51
N PRO A 436 22.14 -2.18 -9.68
CA PRO A 436 22.64 -3.37 -9.00
C PRO A 436 23.99 -3.84 -9.58
N PRO A 437 24.79 -4.61 -8.83
CA PRO A 437 25.98 -5.28 -9.37
C PRO A 437 25.64 -6.21 -10.55
N ARG A 438 26.58 -6.37 -11.49
CA ARG A 438 26.44 -7.15 -12.76
C ARG A 438 25.94 -8.60 -12.63
N ASN A 439 25.83 -9.18 -11.42
CA ASN A 439 25.36 -10.56 -11.21
C ASN A 439 23.93 -10.69 -10.66
N SER A 440 23.19 -9.59 -10.52
CA SER A 440 21.79 -9.68 -10.08
C SER A 440 20.91 -10.24 -11.20
N ARG A 441 20.04 -11.21 -10.87
CA ARG A 441 19.12 -11.86 -11.85
C ARG A 441 18.05 -10.91 -12.43
N ILE A 442 18.11 -9.62 -12.09
CA ILE A 442 16.99 -8.69 -12.21
C ILE A 442 17.10 -7.81 -13.47
N ASN A 443 18.28 -7.67 -14.11
CA ASN A 443 18.36 -6.91 -15.37
C ASN A 443 19.57 -7.29 -16.27
N PRO A 444 19.37 -8.07 -17.36
CA PRO A 444 20.44 -8.40 -18.30
C PRO A 444 20.87 -7.24 -19.22
N ARG A 445 20.24 -6.05 -19.12
CA ARG A 445 20.58 -4.84 -19.90
C ARG A 445 21.39 -3.78 -19.12
N ALA A 446 21.81 -4.05 -17.89
CA ALA A 446 22.60 -3.09 -17.09
C ALA A 446 23.94 -2.75 -17.78
N ALA A 447 24.01 -1.56 -18.36
CA ALA A 447 25.22 -1.03 -18.99
C ALA A 447 26.18 -0.56 -17.90
N ALA A 448 27.19 -1.37 -17.55
CA ALA A 448 28.26 -1.00 -16.61
C ALA A 448 27.76 -0.25 -15.36
N GLY A 449 26.75 -0.80 -14.68
CA GLY A 449 26.01 -0.10 -13.65
C GLY A 449 26.85 0.48 -12.51
N ARG A 450 26.51 1.71 -12.13
CA ARG A 450 27.03 2.42 -10.97
C ARG A 450 26.50 1.75 -9.68
N SER A 451 27.18 0.69 -9.24
CA SER A 451 26.86 -0.08 -8.01
C SER A 451 27.03 0.70 -6.69
N LYS A 452 27.49 1.95 -6.80
CA LYS A 452 27.70 2.91 -5.72
C LYS A 452 27.46 4.33 -6.23
N LEU A 453 26.52 5.05 -5.62
CA LEU A 453 26.37 6.50 -5.79
C LEU A 453 27.02 7.20 -4.60
N VAL A 454 27.76 8.28 -4.86
CA VAL A 454 28.39 9.10 -3.81
C VAL A 454 27.92 10.53 -4.00
N LEU A 455 27.26 11.06 -2.97
CA LEU A 455 26.98 12.48 -2.83
C LEU A 455 28.05 13.07 -1.92
N SER A 456 28.83 14.04 -2.39
CA SER A 456 29.96 14.61 -1.65
C SER A 456 30.21 16.06 -2.04
N ASP A 457 30.59 16.87 -1.06
CA ASP A 457 31.13 18.22 -1.26
C ASP A 457 32.61 18.35 -0.84
N GLY A 458 33.26 17.21 -0.58
CA GLY A 458 34.63 17.12 -0.06
C GLY A 458 34.75 17.18 1.47
N ASN A 459 33.75 17.69 2.19
CA ASN A 459 33.72 17.77 3.66
C ASN A 459 32.75 16.77 4.30
N GLN A 460 31.61 16.54 3.66
CA GLN A 460 30.60 15.55 4.02
C GLN A 460 30.36 14.64 2.81
N SER A 461 30.07 13.36 3.08
CA SER A 461 29.68 12.43 2.03
C SER A 461 28.63 11.42 2.49
N ILE A 462 27.82 10.99 1.53
CA ILE A 462 26.88 9.87 1.64
C ILE A 462 27.24 8.88 0.53
N GLU A 463 27.42 7.62 0.88
CA GLU A 463 27.60 6.52 -0.05
C GLU A 463 26.35 5.65 -0.08
N LEU A 464 25.72 5.51 -1.24
CA LEU A 464 24.53 4.70 -1.43
C LEU A 464 24.87 3.39 -2.12
N TYR A 465 24.35 2.29 -1.57
CA TYR A 465 24.62 0.94 -2.04
C TYR A 465 23.33 0.14 -2.22
N ALA A 466 23.22 -0.55 -3.35
CA ALA A 466 22.20 -1.57 -3.54
C ALA A 466 22.47 -2.78 -2.63
N VAL A 467 21.44 -3.23 -1.92
CA VAL A 467 21.48 -4.40 -1.05
C VAL A 467 21.28 -5.67 -1.88
N THR A 468 22.15 -6.66 -1.68
CA THR A 468 22.06 -7.96 -2.35
C THR A 468 21.62 -9.06 -1.38
N GLY A 469 20.90 -10.07 -1.85
CA GLY A 469 20.51 -11.23 -1.04
C GLY A 469 19.35 -10.96 -0.08
N LEU A 470 18.53 -9.95 -0.39
CA LEU A 470 17.40 -9.52 0.42
C LEU A 470 16.09 -10.11 -0.11
N ASN A 471 15.23 -10.58 0.80
CA ASN A 471 13.87 -11.03 0.47
C ASN A 471 12.80 -9.97 0.74
N HIS A 472 13.12 -8.89 1.45
CA HIS A 472 12.19 -7.83 1.81
C HIS A 472 11.77 -6.98 0.60
N THR A 473 12.72 -6.59 -0.25
CA THR A 473 12.49 -5.95 -1.55
C THR A 473 13.68 -6.21 -2.48
N ALA A 474 13.45 -6.10 -3.78
CA ALA A 474 14.43 -6.27 -4.84
C ALA A 474 15.35 -5.04 -5.05
N ASP A 475 15.00 -3.90 -4.46
CA ASP A 475 15.52 -2.58 -4.84
C ASP A 475 16.03 -1.73 -3.66
N MET A 476 16.30 -2.35 -2.52
CA MET A 476 16.68 -1.59 -1.33
C MET A 476 18.06 -0.97 -1.45
N LEU A 477 18.16 0.29 -1.05
CA LEU A 477 19.40 0.97 -0.78
C LEU A 477 19.68 1.07 0.72
N ILE A 478 20.96 1.03 1.07
CA ILE A 478 21.49 1.51 2.35
C ILE A 478 22.36 2.75 2.11
N ALA A 479 22.38 3.67 3.08
CA ALA A 479 23.17 4.89 3.00
C ALA A 479 24.23 4.92 4.10
N TYR A 480 25.51 5.03 3.72
CA TYR A 480 26.64 5.03 4.63
C TYR A 480 27.32 6.40 4.65
N LEU A 481 27.53 6.96 5.84
CA LEU A 481 28.24 8.21 6.08
C LEU A 481 29.64 7.86 6.64
N PRO A 482 30.69 7.84 5.82
CA PRO A 482 31.99 7.28 6.20
C PRO A 482 32.70 8.08 7.30
N LYS A 483 32.55 9.41 7.29
CA LYS A 483 33.16 10.31 8.28
C LYS A 483 32.72 9.99 9.71
N ASP A 484 31.43 9.72 9.88
CA ASP A 484 30.79 9.52 11.18
C ASP A 484 30.52 8.04 11.49
N LYS A 485 30.87 7.14 10.56
CA LYS A 485 30.64 5.68 10.63
C LYS A 485 29.18 5.33 10.91
N ILE A 486 28.26 6.10 10.33
CA ILE A 486 26.81 5.90 10.46
C ILE A 486 26.30 5.13 9.24
N LEU A 487 25.54 4.07 9.48
CA LEU A 487 24.81 3.35 8.46
C LEU A 487 23.30 3.57 8.65
N VAL A 488 22.68 4.25 7.70
CA VAL A 488 21.22 4.26 7.57
C VAL A 488 20.82 2.95 6.90
N ASN A 489 20.24 2.04 7.67
CA ASN A 489 20.04 0.65 7.27
C ASN A 489 18.62 0.34 6.72
N ALA A 490 17.82 1.39 6.47
CA ALA A 490 16.44 1.29 6.03
C ALA A 490 15.58 0.47 7.02
N ASP A 491 15.05 -0.66 6.55
CA ASP A 491 14.15 -1.58 7.27
C ASP A 491 14.83 -2.89 7.69
N LEU A 492 16.15 -2.97 7.52
CA LEU A 492 16.86 -4.22 7.70
C LEU A 492 17.10 -4.57 9.17
N PHE A 493 17.12 -3.56 10.06
CA PHE A 493 17.33 -3.75 11.48
C PHE A 493 16.83 -2.57 12.31
N SER A 494 15.95 -2.87 13.27
CA SER A 494 15.63 -1.99 14.40
C SER A 494 16.02 -2.70 15.71
N PRO A 495 16.62 -2.00 16.67
CA PRO A 495 16.92 -2.57 17.99
C PRO A 495 15.62 -2.89 18.75
N PRO A 496 15.66 -3.83 19.72
CA PRO A 496 14.52 -4.03 20.62
C PRO A 496 14.19 -2.75 21.38
N ALA A 497 12.91 -2.56 21.70
CA ALA A 497 12.50 -1.50 22.62
C ALA A 497 13.20 -1.65 23.97
N ALA A 498 13.35 -0.55 24.71
CA ALA A 498 14.00 -0.56 26.02
C ALA A 498 13.33 -1.59 26.96
N GLY A 499 14.12 -2.54 27.47
CA GLY A 499 13.65 -3.62 28.35
C GLY A 499 12.97 -4.80 27.63
N ALA A 500 12.78 -4.75 26.31
CA ALA A 500 12.27 -5.88 25.54
C ALA A 500 13.38 -6.91 25.26
N ALA A 501 12.98 -8.18 25.12
CA ALA A 501 13.89 -9.22 24.66
C ALA A 501 14.40 -8.91 23.24
N ALA A 502 15.66 -9.27 22.97
CA ALA A 502 16.23 -9.14 21.64
C ALA A 502 15.41 -9.97 20.62
N PRO A 503 15.15 -9.42 19.42
CA PRO A 503 14.47 -10.18 18.38
C PRO A 503 15.33 -11.36 17.94
N MET A 504 14.69 -12.43 17.48
CA MET A 504 15.39 -13.50 16.79
C MET A 504 16.04 -12.96 15.50
N PRO A 505 17.26 -13.40 15.16
CA PRO A 505 17.88 -13.04 13.88
C PRO A 505 16.98 -13.42 12.72
N ASN A 506 16.85 -12.52 11.74
CA ASN A 506 16.07 -12.75 10.53
C ASN A 506 16.94 -12.59 9.27
N GLN A 507 16.34 -12.86 8.12
CA GLN A 507 17.04 -12.79 6.84
C GLN A 507 17.47 -11.36 6.48
N SER A 508 16.70 -10.34 6.82
CA SER A 508 17.05 -8.93 6.57
C SER A 508 18.30 -8.52 7.36
N MET A 509 18.39 -8.92 8.64
CA MET A 509 19.59 -8.70 9.46
C MET A 509 20.79 -9.45 8.89
N THR A 510 20.58 -10.69 8.44
CA THR A 510 21.64 -11.51 7.82
C THR A 510 22.16 -10.85 6.54
N ALA A 511 21.25 -10.40 5.67
CA ALA A 511 21.59 -9.66 4.46
C ALA A 511 22.35 -8.38 4.80
N LEU A 512 21.92 -7.60 5.79
CA LEU A 512 22.62 -6.39 6.21
C LEU A 512 24.07 -6.68 6.63
N ARG A 513 24.29 -7.70 7.48
CA ARG A 513 25.63 -8.15 7.90
C ARG A 513 26.50 -8.51 6.71
N ASP A 514 25.96 -9.32 5.79
CA ASP A 514 26.72 -9.82 4.64
C ASP A 514 27.06 -8.69 3.67
N ASN A 515 26.16 -7.70 3.50
CA ASN A 515 26.43 -6.51 2.69
C ASN A 515 27.48 -5.60 3.35
N ILE A 516 27.45 -5.39 4.67
CA ILE A 516 28.49 -4.66 5.41
C ILE A 516 29.86 -5.31 5.21
N ALA A 517 29.94 -6.63 5.34
CA ALA A 517 31.18 -7.39 5.13
C ALA A 517 31.65 -7.33 3.67
N ARG A 518 30.75 -7.54 2.70
CA ARG A 518 31.02 -7.48 1.26
C ARG A 518 31.55 -6.13 0.82
N LEU A 519 30.97 -5.05 1.34
CA LEU A 519 31.32 -3.66 1.03
C LEU A 519 32.48 -3.13 1.89
N ARG A 520 32.90 -3.89 2.91
CA ARG A 520 33.95 -3.52 3.88
C ARG A 520 33.67 -2.19 4.57
N LEU A 521 32.42 -1.99 5.01
CA LEU A 521 32.00 -0.77 5.70
C LEU A 521 32.45 -0.81 7.16
N ASP A 522 33.06 0.28 7.64
CA ASP A 522 33.46 0.47 9.04
C ASP A 522 32.32 1.14 9.83
N VAL A 523 31.34 0.33 10.22
CA VAL A 523 30.10 0.82 10.84
C VAL A 523 30.26 0.90 12.35
N ALA A 524 29.96 2.06 12.93
CA ALA A 524 29.86 2.25 14.38
C ALA A 524 28.40 2.27 14.85
N ARG A 525 27.50 2.88 14.08
CA ARG A 525 26.09 3.06 14.45
C ARG A 525 25.15 2.69 13.31
N HIS A 526 24.07 2.00 13.67
CA HIS A 526 22.93 1.70 12.82
C HIS A 526 21.80 2.67 13.13
N VAL A 527 21.30 3.32 12.08
CA VAL A 527 20.17 4.25 12.15
C VAL A 527 19.07 3.71 11.25
N GLY A 528 18.06 3.10 11.85
CA GLY A 528 16.88 2.65 11.12
C GLY A 528 15.96 3.81 10.77
N ILE A 529 15.17 3.62 9.70
CA ILE A 529 14.00 4.46 9.44
C ILE A 529 12.94 4.19 10.51
N HIS A 530 12.94 2.99 11.10
CA HIS A 530 12.08 2.62 12.22
C HIS A 530 12.89 2.43 13.50
N GLY A 531 12.30 2.82 14.61
CA GLY A 531 12.80 2.54 15.96
C GLY A 531 14.04 3.34 16.35
N GLU A 532 14.74 2.82 17.36
CA GLU A 532 15.87 3.50 17.97
C GLU A 532 17.20 3.24 17.25
N ILE A 533 18.22 4.01 17.63
CA ILE A 533 19.60 3.85 17.12
C ILE A 533 20.29 2.73 17.91
N ALA A 534 21.08 1.92 17.23
CA ALA A 534 21.89 0.89 17.87
C ALA A 534 23.36 0.98 17.48
N THR A 535 24.24 0.48 18.34
CA THR A 535 25.66 0.28 18.02
C THR A 535 25.83 -0.90 17.06
N HIS A 536 26.93 -0.89 16.31
CA HIS A 536 27.27 -2.05 15.47
C HIS A 536 27.49 -3.32 16.28
N GLU A 537 28.06 -3.21 17.48
CA GLU A 537 28.24 -4.33 18.40
C GLU A 537 26.90 -4.96 18.82
N GLN A 538 25.90 -4.15 19.19
CA GLN A 538 24.55 -4.64 19.51
C GLN A 538 23.90 -5.34 18.32
N PHE A 539 24.05 -4.81 17.11
CA PHE A 539 23.58 -5.49 15.91
C PHE A 539 24.26 -6.85 15.72
N MET A 540 25.59 -6.90 15.85
CA MET A 540 26.38 -8.12 15.67
C MET A 540 26.10 -9.17 16.76
N SER A 541 25.81 -8.76 18.00
CA SER A 541 25.44 -9.69 19.07
C SER A 541 24.08 -10.35 18.81
N ILE A 542 23.15 -9.65 18.14
CA ILE A 542 21.88 -10.21 17.70
C ILE A 542 22.13 -11.15 16.53
N VAL A 543 22.58 -10.65 15.37
CA VAL A 543 22.68 -11.45 14.13
C VAL A 543 23.75 -12.55 14.17
N GLY A 544 24.82 -12.36 14.95
CA GLY A 544 25.96 -13.28 15.05
C GLY A 544 25.65 -14.62 15.72
N THR A 545 24.56 -14.70 16.49
CA THR A 545 24.08 -15.95 17.10
C THR A 545 23.61 -17.00 16.08
N ALA A 546 23.38 -16.60 14.82
CA ALA A 546 23.02 -17.50 13.73
C ALA A 546 24.11 -18.51 13.34
N GLY A 547 25.39 -18.25 13.67
CA GLY A 547 26.52 -19.13 13.34
C GLY A 547 26.75 -20.30 14.30
N GLN A 548 26.12 -20.32 15.49
CA GLN A 548 26.41 -21.32 16.53
C GLN A 548 25.37 -22.46 16.65
N ARG A 549 24.29 -22.45 15.86
CA ARG A 549 23.24 -23.50 15.90
C ARG A 549 23.19 -24.42 14.67
N GLY A 550 24.21 -24.38 13.80
CA GLY A 550 24.22 -25.07 12.50
C GLY A 550 25.24 -26.21 12.33
N ALA A 551 25.88 -26.70 13.39
CA ALA A 551 26.77 -27.87 13.28
C ALA A 551 26.08 -29.12 13.86
N PRO A 552 25.81 -30.16 13.07
CA PRO A 552 25.45 -31.47 13.63
C PRO A 552 26.64 -31.98 14.43
N ALA A 553 26.40 -32.45 15.66
CA ALA A 553 27.41 -33.11 16.47
C ALA A 553 27.99 -34.30 15.69
N GLY A 554 29.25 -34.17 15.27
CA GLY A 554 29.97 -35.23 14.58
C GLY A 554 30.00 -36.50 15.43
N GLN A 555 29.54 -37.60 14.84
CA GLN A 555 29.74 -38.94 15.38
C GLN A 555 31.24 -39.18 15.57
N ARG A 556 31.64 -39.41 16.82
CA ARG A 556 32.97 -39.95 17.15
C ARG A 556 33.06 -41.36 16.57
N GLY A 557 33.94 -41.54 15.59
CA GLY A 557 34.30 -42.84 15.04
C GLY A 557 34.87 -43.75 16.13
N GLY A 558 34.21 -44.90 16.33
CA GLY A 558 34.71 -45.97 17.17
C GLY A 558 35.79 -46.77 16.43
N GLN A 559 36.97 -46.85 17.03
CA GLN A 559 37.96 -47.89 16.74
C GLN A 559 37.36 -49.27 17.06
N ARG A 560 37.44 -50.21 16.11
CA ARG A 560 37.68 -51.64 16.37
C ARG A 560 38.51 -52.21 15.23
N GLY A 561 39.69 -52.71 15.58
CA GLY A 561 40.55 -53.47 14.68
C GLY A 561 40.26 -54.97 14.73
N ASN A 562 40.70 -55.66 13.67
CA ASN A 562 41.38 -56.97 13.60
C ASN A 562 41.07 -57.67 12.26
N PRO A 563 41.94 -58.59 11.79
CA PRO A 563 43.35 -58.83 12.10
C PRO A 563 44.31 -58.27 11.06
#